data_AF-A0A0C9X445-F1
#
_entry.id   AF-A0A0C9X445-F1
#
_cell.length_a   1.000
_cell.length_b   1.000
_cell.length_c   1.000
_cell.angle_alpha   90.00
_cell.angle_beta   90.00
_cell.angle_gamma   90.00
#
_symmetry.space_group_name_H-M   'P 1'
#
loop_
_entity.id
_entity.type
_entity.pdbx_description
1 polymer ?
#
loop_
_entity_poly.entity_id
_entity_poly.type
_entity_poly.pdbx_seq_one_letter_code
_entity_poly.pdbx_strand_id
1 'polypeptide(L)'
;MEQQIRDALSLPEPVIAASFLVNIIKQQPTAETVAWLIELYESLATENPSRADALAKSLVLLRDSPGIPTIAKNDPKGNPYQESFDMVLNLFLYEVLSAAISGPSSDLVVIAPTNSFLVGSVISATATKHGLCTSAAQIGAIARGIHFPGTEYQLHSNPEAWEASSLGACLQLLICGSVFCNDGQLGRNKKQLLPSIKSLSAGETIKDANGKKLLLVTIEHAENGFVSDISSGEAWNILFPSAT
;
A
#
# COMPACT_ATOMS: atom_id res chain seq x y z
N MET A 1 11.47 5.01 -22.85
CA MET A 1 11.79 4.47 -21.52
C MET A 1 10.50 4.14 -20.77
N GLU A 2 9.66 5.13 -20.46
CA GLU A 2 8.37 4.94 -19.76
C GLU A 2 7.50 3.80 -20.33
N GLN A 3 7.24 3.77 -21.64
CA GLN A 3 6.46 2.69 -22.26
C GLN A 3 7.08 1.30 -22.04
N GLN A 4 8.41 1.17 -22.11
CA GLN A 4 9.08 -0.11 -21.89
C GLN A 4 8.92 -0.58 -20.44
N ILE A 5 8.96 0.34 -19.48
CA ILE A 5 8.69 0.04 -18.06
C ILE A 5 7.24 -0.40 -17.89
N ARG A 6 6.28 0.31 -18.49
CA ARG A 6 4.86 -0.03 -18.44
C ARG A 6 4.59 -1.42 -19.05
N ASP A 7 5.19 -1.71 -20.21
CA ASP A 7 5.10 -3.02 -20.86
C ASP A 7 5.66 -4.13 -19.97
N ALA A 8 6.83 -3.89 -19.34
CA ALA A 8 7.45 -4.86 -18.43
C ALA A 8 6.60 -5.12 -17.18
N LEU A 9 6.04 -4.08 -16.55
CA LEU A 9 5.13 -4.22 -15.39
C LEU A 9 3.77 -4.82 -15.77
N SER A 10 3.39 -4.76 -17.05
CA SER A 10 2.16 -5.37 -17.55
C SER A 10 2.29 -6.88 -17.74
N LEU A 11 3.51 -7.43 -17.68
CA LEU A 11 3.73 -8.88 -17.75
C LEU A 11 3.08 -9.57 -16.54
N PRO A 12 2.46 -10.76 -16.74
CA PRO A 12 1.73 -11.46 -15.68
C PRO A 12 2.67 -12.06 -14.63
N GLU A 13 3.86 -12.50 -15.04
CA GLU A 13 4.81 -13.21 -14.19
C GLU A 13 5.85 -12.26 -13.60
N PRO A 14 5.91 -12.11 -12.25
CA PRO A 14 6.81 -11.15 -11.61
C PRO A 14 8.29 -11.35 -11.91
N VAL A 15 8.74 -12.59 -12.08
CA VAL A 15 10.13 -12.92 -12.41
C VAL A 15 10.50 -12.41 -13.81
N ILE A 16 9.59 -12.56 -14.76
CA ILE A 16 9.79 -12.10 -16.13
C ILE A 16 9.81 -10.57 -16.13
N ALA A 17 8.82 -9.93 -15.48
CA ALA A 17 8.76 -8.48 -15.31
C ALA A 17 10.08 -7.91 -14.74
N ALA A 18 10.54 -8.46 -13.61
CA ALA A 18 11.79 -8.04 -12.97
C ALA A 18 13.00 -8.18 -13.91
N SER A 19 13.12 -9.27 -14.65
CA SER A 19 14.23 -9.47 -15.59
C SER A 19 14.25 -8.43 -16.72
N PHE A 20 13.08 -8.04 -17.25
CA PHE A 20 13.00 -6.98 -18.25
C PHE A 20 13.38 -5.63 -17.64
N LEU A 21 12.86 -5.31 -16.45
CA LEU A 21 13.15 -4.08 -15.74
C LEU A 21 14.64 -3.91 -15.43
N VAL A 22 15.36 -4.98 -15.07
CA VAL A 22 16.83 -4.94 -14.91
C VAL A 22 17.52 -4.46 -16.19
N ASN A 23 17.13 -5.01 -17.35
CA ASN A 23 17.74 -4.64 -18.63
C ASN A 23 17.41 -3.20 -19.03
N ILE A 24 16.20 -2.73 -18.72
CA ILE A 24 15.77 -1.35 -18.94
C ILE A 24 16.61 -0.39 -18.07
N ILE A 25 16.73 -0.67 -16.77
CA ILE A 25 17.48 0.19 -15.84
C ILE A 25 18.98 0.20 -16.17
N LYS A 26 19.56 -0.91 -16.66
CA LYS A 26 20.95 -0.94 -17.14
C LYS A 26 21.24 0.04 -18.28
N GLN A 27 20.25 0.34 -19.11
CA GLN A 27 20.41 1.29 -20.23
C GLN A 27 20.44 2.74 -19.74
N GLN A 28 19.76 3.04 -18.62
CA GLN A 28 19.67 4.38 -18.06
C GLN A 28 19.55 4.33 -16.53
N PRO A 29 20.64 4.06 -15.79
CA PRO A 29 20.58 3.87 -14.35
C PRO A 29 20.54 5.23 -13.62
N THR A 30 19.44 5.97 -13.77
CA THR A 30 19.24 7.31 -13.19
C THR A 30 18.08 7.33 -12.21
N ALA A 31 18.09 8.26 -11.26
CA ALA A 31 16.96 8.42 -10.34
C ALA A 31 15.64 8.73 -11.06
N GLU A 32 15.68 9.43 -12.19
CA GLU A 32 14.50 9.68 -13.04
C GLU A 32 13.89 8.37 -13.56
N THR A 33 14.71 7.39 -13.95
CA THR A 33 14.22 6.08 -14.40
C THR A 33 13.55 5.32 -13.27
N VAL A 34 14.08 5.44 -12.04
CA VAL A 34 13.44 4.86 -10.84
C VAL A 34 12.16 5.61 -10.47
N ALA A 35 12.10 6.93 -10.63
CA ALA A 35 10.89 7.70 -10.40
C ALA A 35 9.76 7.26 -11.35
N TRP A 36 10.03 7.15 -12.66
CA TRP A 36 9.05 6.62 -13.63
C TRP A 36 8.59 5.21 -13.29
N LEU A 37 9.48 4.35 -12.78
CA LEU A 37 9.12 3.02 -12.34
C LEU A 37 8.08 3.06 -11.20
N ILE A 38 8.25 3.96 -10.24
CA ILE A 38 7.31 4.10 -9.11
C ILE A 38 5.99 4.74 -9.56
N GLU A 39 6.02 5.78 -10.39
CA GLU A 39 4.82 6.40 -10.95
C GLU A 39 3.99 5.38 -11.76
N LEU A 40 4.64 4.55 -12.57
CA LEU A 40 3.96 3.51 -13.34
C LEU A 40 3.44 2.37 -12.46
N TYR A 41 4.18 2.00 -11.40
CA TYR A 41 3.69 1.05 -10.40
C TYR A 41 2.40 1.56 -9.74
N GLU A 42 2.37 2.80 -9.29
CA GLU A 42 1.19 3.43 -8.70
C GLU A 42 0.04 3.52 -9.71
N SER A 43 0.30 3.98 -10.93
CA SER A 43 -0.69 4.09 -12.01
C SER A 43 -1.32 2.74 -12.32
N LEU A 44 -0.53 1.68 -12.51
CA LEU A 44 -1.04 0.35 -12.84
C LEU A 44 -1.78 -0.29 -11.67
N ALA A 45 -1.32 -0.08 -10.43
CA ALA A 45 -2.03 -0.54 -9.25
C ALA A 45 -3.34 0.24 -9.02
N THR A 46 -3.41 1.50 -9.46
CA THR A 46 -4.64 2.30 -9.45
C THR A 46 -5.63 1.83 -10.50
N GLU A 47 -5.15 1.54 -11.72
CA GLU A 47 -5.98 0.99 -12.80
C GLU A 47 -6.54 -0.40 -12.44
N ASN A 48 -5.77 -1.21 -11.70
CA ASN A 48 -6.18 -2.56 -11.30
C ASN A 48 -5.62 -2.94 -9.92
N PRO A 49 -6.30 -2.57 -8.81
CA PRO A 49 -5.85 -2.87 -7.45
C PRO A 49 -5.68 -4.37 -7.16
N SER A 50 -6.41 -5.23 -7.88
CA SER A 50 -6.26 -6.68 -7.78
C SER A 50 -4.92 -7.20 -8.28
N ARG A 51 -4.17 -6.41 -9.07
CA ARG A 51 -2.81 -6.74 -9.53
C ARG A 51 -1.70 -6.20 -8.62
N ALA A 52 -2.04 -5.42 -7.58
CA ALA A 52 -1.06 -4.78 -6.72
C ALA A 52 -0.07 -5.78 -6.08
N ASP A 53 -0.54 -6.97 -5.67
CA ASP A 53 0.34 -8.05 -5.17
C ASP A 53 1.42 -8.47 -6.18
N ALA A 54 1.03 -8.68 -7.45
CA ALA A 54 1.97 -9.11 -8.50
C ALA A 54 2.97 -8.02 -8.83
N LEU A 55 2.50 -6.76 -8.91
CA LEU A 55 3.35 -5.60 -9.16
C LEU A 55 4.39 -5.40 -8.04
N ALA A 56 3.97 -5.48 -6.77
CA ALA A 56 4.87 -5.37 -5.63
C ALA A 56 5.94 -6.48 -5.63
N LYS A 57 5.56 -7.73 -5.94
CA LYS A 57 6.51 -8.85 -6.09
C LYS A 57 7.53 -8.59 -7.20
N SER A 58 7.11 -8.03 -8.34
CA SER A 58 8.04 -7.68 -9.43
C SER A 58 9.10 -6.67 -8.97
N LEU A 59 8.71 -5.67 -8.18
CA LEU A 59 9.63 -4.67 -7.65
C LEU A 59 10.58 -5.24 -6.58
N VAL A 60 10.10 -6.17 -5.74
CA VAL A 60 10.95 -6.90 -4.79
C VAL A 60 12.02 -7.72 -5.52
N LEU A 61 11.61 -8.50 -6.52
CA LEU A 61 12.54 -9.29 -7.33
C LEU A 61 13.53 -8.42 -8.11
N LEU A 62 13.09 -7.24 -8.57
CA LEU A 62 13.96 -6.26 -9.21
C LEU A 62 14.99 -5.70 -8.23
N ARG A 63 14.56 -5.28 -7.03
CA ARG A 63 15.44 -4.79 -5.95
C ARG A 63 16.49 -5.81 -5.58
N ASP A 64 16.09 -7.07 -5.44
CA ASP A 64 16.96 -8.16 -5.01
C ASP A 64 17.76 -8.79 -6.16
N SER A 65 17.63 -8.25 -7.38
CA SER A 65 18.31 -8.79 -8.56
C SER A 65 19.82 -8.54 -8.51
N PRO A 66 20.68 -9.56 -8.68
CA PRO A 66 22.13 -9.39 -8.68
C PRO A 66 22.65 -8.56 -9.86
N GLY A 67 21.81 -8.34 -10.89
CA GLY A 67 22.15 -7.57 -12.06
C GLY A 67 21.77 -6.09 -11.97
N ILE A 68 21.15 -5.63 -10.88
CA ILE A 68 20.69 -4.25 -10.77
C ILE A 68 21.90 -3.29 -10.58
N PRO A 69 22.03 -2.23 -11.39
CA PRO A 69 23.14 -1.29 -11.24
C PRO A 69 22.91 -0.33 -10.08
N THR A 70 23.98 0.33 -9.63
CA THR A 70 23.86 1.56 -8.84
C THR A 70 23.23 2.67 -9.69
N ILE A 71 22.59 3.63 -9.02
CA ILE A 71 21.79 4.67 -9.65
C ILE A 71 22.51 6.01 -9.55
N ALA A 72 22.68 6.66 -10.70
CA ALA A 72 23.24 8.00 -10.81
C ALA A 72 22.26 9.06 -10.28
N LYS A 73 22.78 9.95 -9.43
CA LYS A 73 22.07 11.07 -8.81
C LYS A 73 22.95 12.31 -8.78
N ASN A 74 22.33 13.46 -8.51
CA ASN A 74 23.02 14.68 -8.17
C ASN A 74 22.72 15.04 -6.71
N ASP A 75 23.74 15.45 -5.96
CA ASP A 75 23.56 15.98 -4.61
C ASP A 75 22.82 17.34 -4.66
N PRO A 76 22.41 17.93 -3.51
CA PRO A 76 21.75 19.23 -3.50
C PRO A 76 22.57 20.39 -4.10
N LYS A 77 23.88 20.21 -4.32
CA LYS A 77 24.78 21.17 -4.97
C LYS A 77 24.99 20.86 -6.46
N GLY A 78 24.36 19.82 -6.99
CA GLY A 78 24.49 19.39 -8.37
C GLY A 78 25.69 18.48 -8.66
N ASN A 79 26.42 18.02 -7.63
CA ASN A 79 27.55 17.11 -7.86
C ASN A 79 27.06 15.68 -8.12
N PRO A 80 27.58 14.99 -9.14
CA PRO A 80 27.17 13.63 -9.44
C PRO A 80 27.66 12.65 -8.37
N TYR A 81 26.81 11.71 -7.99
CA TYR A 81 27.15 10.57 -7.13
C TYR A 81 26.34 9.33 -7.53
N GLN A 82 26.67 8.18 -6.95
CA GLN A 82 25.93 6.93 -7.15
C GLN A 82 25.35 6.44 -5.83
N GLU A 83 24.14 5.90 -5.90
CA GLU A 83 23.40 5.35 -4.77
C GLU A 83 22.95 3.93 -5.08
N SER A 84 22.76 3.09 -4.06
CA SER A 84 22.17 1.76 -4.30
C SER A 84 20.74 1.87 -4.85
N PHE A 85 20.36 0.97 -5.77
CA PHE A 85 19.00 0.95 -6.31
C PHE A 85 17.94 0.85 -5.20
N ASP A 86 18.18 0.02 -4.20
CA ASP A 86 17.29 -0.16 -3.05
C ASP A 86 17.04 1.15 -2.29
N MET A 87 18.07 1.94 -1.99
CA MET A 87 17.89 3.23 -1.32
C MET A 87 17.10 4.22 -2.16
N VAL A 88 17.33 4.26 -3.49
CA VAL A 88 16.59 5.16 -4.38
C VAL A 88 15.14 4.72 -4.54
N LEU A 89 14.90 3.41 -4.69
CA LEU A 89 13.57 2.82 -4.78
C LEU A 89 12.76 3.11 -3.51
N ASN A 90 13.34 2.86 -2.33
CA ASN A 90 12.68 3.10 -1.05
C ASN A 90 12.33 4.56 -0.84
N LEU A 91 13.19 5.50 -1.26
CA LEU A 91 12.92 6.93 -1.15
C LEU A 91 11.66 7.31 -1.95
N PHE A 92 11.61 6.95 -3.24
CA PHE A 92 10.46 7.28 -4.08
C PHE A 92 9.17 6.56 -3.65
N LEU A 93 9.27 5.28 -3.25
CA LEU A 93 8.13 4.56 -2.69
C LEU A 93 7.61 5.22 -1.42
N TYR A 94 8.50 5.63 -0.51
CA TYR A 94 8.08 6.29 0.72
C TYR A 94 7.30 7.58 0.43
N GLU A 95 7.75 8.39 -0.51
CA GLU A 95 7.07 9.63 -0.91
C GLU A 95 5.67 9.36 -1.47
N VAL A 96 5.57 8.45 -2.44
CA VAL A 96 4.29 8.08 -3.08
C VAL A 96 3.33 7.45 -2.08
N LEU A 97 3.78 6.48 -1.29
CA LEU A 97 2.94 5.81 -0.30
C LEU A 97 2.47 6.77 0.79
N SER A 98 3.36 7.63 1.29
CA SER A 98 3.01 8.61 2.32
C SER A 98 1.97 9.61 1.83
N ALA A 99 2.07 10.05 0.57
CA ALA A 99 1.07 10.90 -0.05
C ALA A 99 -0.27 10.16 -0.19
N ALA A 100 -0.26 8.94 -0.72
CA ALA A 100 -1.46 8.14 -0.99
C ALA A 100 -2.27 7.79 0.27
N ILE A 101 -1.62 7.66 1.44
CA ILE A 101 -2.27 7.30 2.71
C ILE A 101 -2.30 8.43 3.75
N SER A 102 -1.93 9.65 3.36
CA SER A 102 -1.94 10.84 4.24
C SER A 102 -3.34 11.10 4.83
N GLY A 103 -4.40 10.71 4.14
CA GLY A 103 -5.79 10.75 4.56
C GLY A 103 -6.69 11.04 3.35
N PRO A 104 -8.00 10.76 3.41
CA PRO A 104 -8.92 11.21 2.38
C PRO A 104 -8.92 12.73 2.36
N SER A 105 -8.65 13.36 1.21
CA SER A 105 -8.95 14.79 1.06
C SER A 105 -10.46 15.00 1.23
N SER A 106 -10.89 16.22 1.54
CA SER A 106 -12.32 16.56 1.74
C SER A 106 -13.22 16.14 0.57
N ASP A 107 -12.64 15.95 -0.62
CA ASP A 107 -13.35 15.60 -1.84
C ASP A 107 -13.43 14.06 -2.08
N LEU A 108 -12.76 13.25 -1.24
CA LEU A 108 -12.59 11.80 -1.38
C LEU A 108 -13.41 10.97 -0.37
N VAL A 109 -14.57 11.49 0.01
CA VAL A 109 -15.52 10.82 0.93
C VAL A 109 -16.28 9.68 0.26
N VAL A 110 -16.40 9.71 -1.07
CA VAL A 110 -17.20 8.72 -1.81
C VAL A 110 -16.51 7.36 -1.78
N ILE A 111 -17.21 6.35 -1.25
CA ILE A 111 -16.75 4.96 -1.27
C ILE A 111 -17.01 4.38 -2.68
N ALA A 112 -15.99 4.45 -3.52
CA ALA A 112 -16.01 3.99 -4.90
C ALA A 112 -14.67 3.38 -5.30
N PRO A 113 -14.62 2.53 -6.35
CA PRO A 113 -13.37 1.95 -6.84
C PRO A 113 -12.33 3.00 -7.26
N THR A 114 -12.78 4.20 -7.63
CA THR A 114 -11.93 5.34 -8.03
C THR A 114 -11.43 6.17 -6.84
N ASN A 115 -11.74 5.79 -5.60
CA ASN A 115 -11.25 6.48 -4.42
C ASN A 115 -9.74 6.25 -4.25
N SER A 116 -8.96 7.29 -4.50
CA SER A 116 -7.48 7.21 -4.47
C SER A 116 -6.92 6.85 -3.09
N PHE A 117 -7.59 7.20 -1.99
CA PHE A 117 -7.15 6.80 -0.65
C PHE A 117 -7.33 5.29 -0.42
N LEU A 118 -8.44 4.70 -0.89
CA LEU A 118 -8.67 3.25 -0.78
C LEU A 118 -7.70 2.47 -1.68
N VAL A 119 -7.44 2.96 -2.88
CA VAL A 119 -6.39 2.42 -3.77
C VAL A 119 -5.03 2.53 -3.10
N GLY A 120 -4.67 3.71 -2.58
CA GLY A 120 -3.44 3.95 -1.85
C GLY A 120 -3.26 3.01 -0.65
N SER A 121 -4.36 2.69 0.03
CA SER A 121 -4.37 1.71 1.12
C SER A 121 -4.01 0.30 0.63
N VAL A 122 -4.49 -0.13 -0.54
CA VAL A 122 -4.10 -1.41 -1.16
C VAL A 122 -2.63 -1.41 -1.58
N ILE A 123 -2.17 -0.35 -2.24
CA ILE A 123 -0.76 -0.20 -2.65
C ILE A 123 0.16 -0.27 -1.43
N SER A 124 -0.14 0.53 -0.40
CA SER A 124 0.54 0.50 0.90
C SER A 124 0.59 -0.91 1.48
N ALA A 125 -0.56 -1.59 1.55
CA ALA A 125 -0.65 -2.90 2.16
C ALA A 125 0.22 -3.94 1.43
N THR A 126 0.14 -3.97 0.10
CA THR A 126 0.93 -4.91 -0.72
C THR A 126 2.43 -4.61 -0.66
N ALA A 127 2.81 -3.33 -0.62
CA ALA A 127 4.21 -2.95 -0.41
C ALA A 127 4.74 -3.46 0.94
N THR A 128 3.96 -3.37 2.02
CA THR A 128 4.32 -3.94 3.32
C THR A 128 4.34 -5.47 3.30
N LYS A 129 3.31 -6.11 2.73
CA LYS A 129 3.16 -7.57 2.64
C LYS A 129 4.38 -8.26 2.05
N HIS A 130 4.91 -7.71 0.96
CA HIS A 130 6.04 -8.30 0.24
C HIS A 130 7.40 -7.74 0.70
N GLY A 131 7.43 -6.93 1.76
CA GLY A 131 8.65 -6.33 2.27
C GLY A 131 9.28 -5.34 1.29
N LEU A 132 8.49 -4.72 0.42
CA LEU A 132 8.94 -3.72 -0.55
C LEU A 132 9.18 -2.36 0.12
N CYS A 133 8.26 -1.94 1.00
CA CYS A 133 8.39 -0.72 1.78
C CYS A 133 7.64 -0.87 3.12
N THR A 134 8.21 -0.33 4.19
CA THR A 134 7.54 -0.21 5.50
C THR A 134 7.80 1.17 6.06
N SER A 135 6.76 1.87 6.50
CA SER A 135 6.89 3.20 7.07
C SER A 135 5.93 3.46 8.22
N ALA A 136 6.29 4.39 9.10
CA ALA A 136 5.42 4.86 10.17
C ALA A 136 4.11 5.49 9.66
N ALA A 137 4.10 6.01 8.42
CA ALA A 137 2.90 6.56 7.80
C ALA A 137 1.82 5.48 7.60
N GLN A 138 2.22 4.25 7.24
CA GLN A 138 1.31 3.12 7.03
C GLN A 138 0.67 2.67 8.35
N ILE A 139 1.49 2.52 9.39
CA ILE A 139 0.99 2.23 10.75
C ILE A 139 0.09 3.36 11.25
N GLY A 140 0.46 4.62 10.98
CA GLY A 140 -0.33 5.79 11.31
C GLY A 140 -1.70 5.80 10.61
N ALA A 141 -1.74 5.43 9.33
CA ALA A 141 -3.00 5.32 8.57
C ALA A 141 -3.93 4.26 9.17
N ILE A 142 -3.40 3.09 9.55
CA ILE A 142 -4.17 2.05 10.24
C ILE A 142 -4.67 2.56 11.59
N ALA A 143 -3.78 3.13 12.41
CA ALA A 143 -4.11 3.63 13.74
C ALA A 143 -5.21 4.70 13.71
N ARG A 144 -5.16 5.61 12.72
CA ARG A 144 -6.21 6.59 12.47
C ARG A 144 -7.50 5.91 12.05
N GLY A 145 -7.48 5.01 11.07
CA GLY A 145 -8.70 4.38 10.54
C GLY A 145 -9.45 3.48 11.54
N ILE A 146 -8.75 2.81 12.45
CA ILE A 146 -9.39 1.96 13.48
C ILE A 146 -9.71 2.69 14.78
N HIS A 147 -9.44 4.00 14.86
CA HIS A 147 -9.71 4.83 16.03
C HIS A 147 -9.11 4.24 17.32
N PHE A 148 -7.80 3.92 17.33
CA PHE A 148 -7.17 3.38 18.53
C PHE A 148 -7.41 4.28 19.75
N PRO A 149 -7.67 3.73 20.95
CA PRO A 149 -7.85 4.54 22.15
C PRO A 149 -6.67 5.47 22.39
N GLY A 150 -6.96 6.75 22.66
CA GLY A 150 -5.94 7.77 22.88
C GLY A 150 -5.28 8.31 21.61
N THR A 151 -5.71 7.88 20.42
CA THR A 151 -5.35 8.57 19.18
C THR A 151 -6.21 9.79 18.99
N GLU A 152 -5.59 10.91 18.63
CA GLU A 152 -6.27 12.15 18.28
C GLU A 152 -6.78 12.11 16.82
N TYR A 153 -7.36 10.99 16.39
CA TYR A 153 -7.78 10.80 15.00
C TYR A 153 -8.79 11.88 14.56
N GLN A 154 -9.59 12.42 15.49
CA GLN A 154 -10.52 13.51 15.20
C GLN A 154 -9.82 14.82 14.83
N LEU A 155 -8.55 15.00 15.21
CA LEU A 155 -7.74 16.17 14.79
C LEU A 155 -7.17 16.01 13.38
N HIS A 156 -7.19 14.79 12.83
CA HIS A 156 -6.55 14.45 11.56
C HIS A 156 -7.54 14.09 10.45
N SER A 157 -8.83 13.93 10.76
CA SER A 157 -9.84 13.55 9.78
C SER A 157 -11.19 14.13 10.14
N ASN A 158 -11.85 14.74 9.15
CA ASN A 158 -13.23 15.17 9.29
C ASN A 158 -14.17 13.95 9.43
N PRO A 159 -15.35 14.08 10.05
CA PRO A 159 -16.28 12.96 10.22
C PRO A 159 -16.71 12.30 8.91
N GLU A 160 -16.66 13.04 7.80
CA GLU A 160 -16.98 12.55 6.47
C GLU A 160 -15.92 11.55 5.97
N ALA A 161 -14.64 11.74 6.30
CA ALA A 161 -13.53 10.87 5.93
C ALA A 161 -13.35 9.64 6.82
N TRP A 162 -14.06 9.55 7.96
CA TRP A 162 -13.89 8.44 8.91
C TRP A 162 -14.20 7.09 8.28
N GLU A 163 -15.27 7.01 7.50
CA GLU A 163 -15.66 5.76 6.83
C GLU A 163 -14.57 5.28 5.86
N ALA A 164 -14.11 6.14 4.95
CA ALA A 164 -13.04 5.81 4.02
C ALA A 164 -11.74 5.43 4.75
N SER A 165 -11.41 6.14 5.84
CA SER A 165 -10.24 5.84 6.67
C SER A 165 -10.34 4.46 7.34
N SER A 166 -11.49 4.13 7.91
CA SER A 166 -11.74 2.82 8.51
C SER A 166 -11.70 1.70 7.47
N LEU A 167 -12.24 1.91 6.27
CA LEU A 167 -12.18 0.95 5.17
C LEU A 167 -10.75 0.77 4.65
N GLY A 168 -9.98 1.85 4.51
CA GLY A 168 -8.56 1.79 4.15
C GLY A 168 -7.72 1.03 5.18
N ALA A 169 -8.02 1.19 6.48
CA ALA A 169 -7.38 0.41 7.53
C ALA A 169 -7.79 -1.08 7.48
N CYS A 170 -9.05 -1.39 7.21
CA CYS A 170 -9.52 -2.77 7.01
C CYS A 170 -8.83 -3.44 5.81
N LEU A 171 -8.71 -2.73 4.68
CA LEU A 171 -7.96 -3.21 3.51
C LEU A 171 -6.51 -3.52 3.87
N GLN A 172 -5.83 -2.60 4.56
CA GLN A 172 -4.44 -2.82 4.98
C GLN A 172 -4.29 -4.01 5.92
N LEU A 173 -5.16 -4.13 6.93
CA LEU A 173 -5.12 -5.24 7.88
C LEU A 173 -5.46 -6.60 7.25
N LEU A 174 -6.35 -6.66 6.27
CA LEU A 174 -6.64 -7.91 5.57
C LEU A 174 -5.49 -8.35 4.65
N ILE A 175 -4.83 -7.40 3.99
CA ILE A 175 -3.78 -7.69 3.01
C ILE A 175 -2.42 -7.96 3.68
N CYS A 176 -2.10 -7.31 4.80
CA CYS A 176 -0.81 -7.47 5.48
C CYS A 176 -0.89 -7.42 7.02
N GLY A 177 -2.03 -7.78 7.60
CA GLY A 177 -2.23 -7.83 9.05
C GLY A 177 -1.28 -8.79 9.76
N SER A 178 -0.86 -9.87 9.09
CA SER A 178 0.11 -10.82 9.64
C SER A 178 1.45 -10.14 9.92
N VAL A 179 1.92 -9.30 9.00
CA VAL A 179 3.16 -8.51 9.12
C VAL A 179 3.05 -7.54 10.31
N PHE A 180 1.96 -6.78 10.38
CA PHE A 180 1.75 -5.83 11.47
C PHE A 180 1.67 -6.49 12.86
N CYS A 181 1.05 -7.67 12.92
CA CYS A 181 0.87 -8.42 14.17
C CYS A 181 2.15 -9.15 14.60
N ASN A 182 2.91 -9.72 13.68
CA ASN A 182 4.04 -10.61 13.98
C ASN A 182 5.36 -9.84 14.13
N ASP A 183 5.57 -8.79 13.33
CA ASP A 183 6.85 -8.07 13.30
C ASP A 183 6.92 -6.94 14.34
N GLY A 184 5.94 -6.90 15.26
CA GLY A 184 5.91 -5.94 16.37
C GLY A 184 5.60 -4.51 15.96
N GLN A 185 5.19 -4.25 14.71
CA GLN A 185 4.92 -2.91 14.19
C GLN A 185 3.78 -2.20 14.94
N LEU A 186 2.77 -2.94 15.40
CA LEU A 186 1.70 -2.39 16.24
C LEU A 186 2.15 -2.10 17.68
N GLY A 187 3.31 -2.62 18.11
CA GLY A 187 3.89 -2.39 19.43
C GLY A 187 2.88 -2.57 20.57
N ARG A 188 2.68 -1.50 21.35
CA ARG A 188 1.77 -1.48 22.51
C ARG A 188 0.30 -1.58 22.11
N ASN A 189 -0.05 -1.25 20.88
CA ASN A 189 -1.43 -1.22 20.39
C ASN A 189 -1.92 -2.61 19.92
N LYS A 190 -1.05 -3.61 19.81
CA LYS A 190 -1.44 -4.97 19.37
C LYS A 190 -2.63 -5.53 20.17
N LYS A 191 -2.66 -5.34 21.49
CA LYS A 191 -3.76 -5.81 22.35
C LYS A 191 -5.07 -5.04 22.15
N GLN A 192 -5.00 -3.83 21.61
CA GLN A 192 -6.16 -2.98 21.34
C GLN A 192 -6.74 -3.20 19.95
N LEU A 193 -6.03 -3.92 19.06
CA LEU A 193 -6.44 -4.07 17.66
C LEU A 193 -7.85 -4.64 17.51
N LEU A 194 -8.10 -5.82 18.07
CA LEU A 194 -9.41 -6.47 17.98
C LEU A 194 -10.53 -5.64 18.65
N PRO A 195 -10.36 -5.13 19.90
CA PRO A 195 -11.35 -4.22 20.50
C PRO A 195 -11.66 -2.99 19.64
N SER A 196 -10.65 -2.36 19.05
CA SER A 196 -10.81 -1.19 18.19
C SER A 196 -11.53 -1.51 16.88
N ILE A 197 -11.20 -2.62 16.21
CA ILE A 197 -11.93 -3.02 15.00
C ILE A 197 -13.40 -3.31 15.35
N LYS A 198 -13.68 -3.97 16.48
CA LYS A 198 -15.06 -4.24 16.93
C LYS A 198 -15.84 -2.97 17.26
N SER A 199 -15.20 -1.92 17.78
CA SER A 199 -15.88 -0.66 18.09
C SER A 199 -16.37 0.06 16.83
N LEU A 200 -15.71 -0.12 15.67
CA LEU A 200 -16.18 0.42 14.38
C LEU A 200 -17.57 -0.10 14.01
N SER A 201 -17.86 -1.36 14.34
CA SER A 201 -19.18 -1.96 14.08
C SER A 201 -20.25 -1.41 15.03
N ALA A 202 -19.90 -1.15 16.29
CA ALA A 202 -20.84 -0.63 17.29
C ALA A 202 -21.12 0.87 17.10
N GLY A 203 -20.13 1.64 16.63
CA GLY A 203 -20.22 3.07 16.44
C GLY A 203 -20.84 3.52 15.11
N GLU A 204 -21.35 2.57 14.30
CA GLU A 204 -21.93 2.84 12.96
C GLU A 204 -21.03 3.70 12.05
N THR A 205 -19.70 3.60 12.21
CA THR A 205 -18.74 4.40 11.44
C THR A 205 -18.77 4.03 9.95
N ILE A 206 -18.91 2.74 9.66
CA ILE A 206 -19.02 2.22 8.29
C ILE A 206 -20.49 2.04 7.94
N LYS A 207 -20.95 2.78 6.93
CA LYS A 207 -22.33 2.84 6.47
C LYS A 207 -22.53 1.98 5.22
N ASP A 208 -21.55 1.95 4.34
CA ASP A 208 -21.53 1.18 3.10
C ASP A 208 -21.76 -0.32 3.36
N ALA A 209 -22.61 -0.93 2.55
CA ALA A 209 -23.03 -2.31 2.76
C ALA A 209 -21.89 -3.31 2.52
N ASN A 210 -21.02 -3.05 1.53
CA ASN A 210 -19.85 -3.89 1.27
C ASN A 210 -18.71 -3.56 2.24
N GLY A 211 -18.61 -2.30 2.67
CA GLY A 211 -17.74 -1.87 3.75
C GLY A 211 -18.01 -2.63 5.05
N LYS A 212 -19.30 -2.84 5.40
CA LYS A 212 -19.68 -3.67 6.55
C LYS A 212 -19.24 -5.13 6.38
N LYS A 213 -19.32 -5.70 5.18
CA LYS A 213 -18.79 -7.05 4.91
C LYS A 213 -17.27 -7.10 5.08
N LEU A 214 -16.55 -6.11 4.55
CA LEU A 214 -15.11 -5.99 4.71
C LEU A 214 -14.72 -5.92 6.19
N LEU A 215 -15.44 -5.13 6.99
CA LEU A 215 -15.22 -5.04 8.43
C LEU A 215 -15.44 -6.39 9.13
N LEU A 216 -16.51 -7.12 8.79
CA LEU A 216 -16.78 -8.44 9.39
C LEU A 216 -15.66 -9.44 9.10
N VAL A 217 -15.17 -9.51 7.85
CA VAL A 217 -14.02 -10.35 7.49
C VAL A 217 -12.76 -9.90 8.23
N THR A 218 -12.56 -8.58 8.39
CA THR A 218 -11.44 -8.04 9.18
C THR A 218 -11.51 -8.45 10.65
N ILE A 219 -12.71 -8.44 11.25
CA ILE A 219 -12.94 -8.92 12.62
C ILE A 219 -12.60 -10.40 12.73
N GLU A 220 -13.07 -11.24 11.81
CA GLU A 220 -12.79 -12.68 11.80
C GLU A 220 -11.28 -12.96 11.71
N HIS A 221 -10.57 -12.26 10.83
CA HIS A 221 -9.11 -12.37 10.74
C HIS A 221 -8.43 -11.90 12.04
N ALA A 222 -8.91 -10.82 12.65
CA ALA A 222 -8.37 -10.31 13.91
C ALA A 222 -8.62 -11.24 15.10
N GLU A 223 -9.78 -11.93 15.16
CA GLU A 223 -10.10 -12.95 16.17
C GLU A 223 -9.15 -14.14 16.08
N ASN A 224 -8.76 -14.51 14.86
CA ASN A 224 -7.76 -15.53 14.60
C ASN A 224 -6.32 -15.02 14.73
N GLY A 225 -6.11 -13.74 15.07
CA GLY A 225 -4.79 -13.14 15.25
C GLY A 225 -4.01 -12.90 13.96
N PHE A 226 -4.70 -12.76 12.82
CA PHE A 226 -4.11 -12.55 11.49
C PHE A 226 -3.07 -13.62 11.11
N VAL A 227 -3.40 -14.90 11.30
CA VAL A 227 -2.52 -16.04 10.95
C VAL A 227 -2.18 -16.08 9.47
N SER A 228 -3.08 -15.58 8.61
CA SER A 228 -2.87 -15.47 7.17
C SER A 228 -3.45 -14.17 6.62
N ASP A 229 -2.77 -13.63 5.62
CA ASP A 229 -3.23 -12.50 4.82
C ASP A 229 -4.04 -12.98 3.61
N ILE A 230 -5.01 -12.18 3.17
CA ILE A 230 -5.69 -12.40 1.89
C ILE A 230 -4.99 -11.62 0.76
N SER A 231 -5.27 -11.98 -0.49
CA SER A 231 -4.73 -11.23 -1.63
C SER A 231 -5.37 -9.84 -1.78
N SER A 232 -4.66 -8.93 -2.44
CA SER A 232 -5.19 -7.59 -2.74
C SER A 232 -6.48 -7.66 -3.56
N GLY A 233 -6.56 -8.62 -4.49
CA GLY A 233 -7.75 -8.85 -5.31
C GLY A 233 -8.95 -9.36 -4.51
N GLU A 234 -8.75 -10.28 -3.57
CA GLU A 234 -9.82 -10.74 -2.68
C GLU A 234 -10.33 -9.62 -1.77
N ALA A 235 -9.42 -8.89 -1.11
CA ALA A 235 -9.79 -7.76 -0.25
C ALA A 235 -10.55 -6.68 -1.02
N TRP A 236 -10.06 -6.33 -2.21
CA TRP A 236 -10.70 -5.33 -3.08
C TRP A 236 -12.08 -5.78 -3.55
N ASN A 237 -12.23 -7.04 -3.95
CA ASN A 237 -13.50 -7.60 -4.41
C ASN A 237 -14.56 -7.72 -3.30
N ILE A 238 -14.17 -7.80 -2.03
CA ILE A 238 -15.15 -7.74 -0.92
C ILE A 238 -15.79 -6.36 -0.88
N LEU A 239 -15.00 -5.29 -1.06
CA LEU A 239 -15.48 -3.91 -1.01
C LEU A 239 -16.16 -3.49 -2.31
N PHE A 240 -15.58 -3.88 -3.45
CA PHE A 240 -16.05 -3.55 -4.79
C PHE A 240 -16.22 -4.82 -5.63
N PRO A 241 -17.31 -5.59 -5.42
CA PRO A 241 -17.57 -6.78 -6.20
C PRO A 241 -17.67 -6.47 -7.69
N SER A 242 -17.05 -7.30 -8.53
CA SER A 242 -17.27 -7.24 -9.97
C SER A 242 -18.74 -7.52 -10.29
N ALA A 243 -19.33 -6.75 -11.21
CA ALA A 243 -20.67 -7.06 -11.71
C ALA A 243 -20.65 -8.49 -12.28
N THR A 244 -21.54 -9.34 -11.76
CA THR A 244 -21.73 -10.72 -12.21
C THR A 244 -22.65 -10.79 -13.41
#